data_AF-A0A1Q3C936-F1
#
_entry.id   AF-A0A1Q3C936-F1
#
_cell.length_a   1.000
_cell.length_b   1.000
_cell.length_c   1.000
_cell.angle_alpha   90.00
_cell.angle_beta   90.00
_cell.angle_gamma   90.00
#
_symmetry.space_group_name_H-M   'P 1'
#
loop_
_entity.id
_entity.type
_entity.pdbx_description
1 polymer ?
#
loop_
_entity_poly.entity_id
_entity_poly.type
_entity_poly.pdbx_seq_one_letter_code
_entity_poly.pdbx_strand_id
1 'polypeptide(L)'
;MLGSKPVDTPMDPNVKLTVEDGEPLNDPEKYRRLVGKLNYLTVTQPDIVFSMSVVSQFLATPKIIHWNAVIQILRYLKGNPGPGLVYRDYGNRRVEGFSDADWGSPVDRRSIIGYCVFVGDNLVSWKSKKQPVVARSIAESEYRAMAHTTCELMWVRQLLTEMGFADASPMQLWYDNQAAIHIASNLVFHERTKHIEVDCHFVREKIQQGLISTYHVKTGEQLADIFT
;
A
#
# COMPACT_ATOMS: atom_id res chain seq x y z
N MET A 1 28.13 -2.49 8.62
CA MET A 1 27.38 -1.28 8.20
C MET A 1 28.10 0.04 8.50
N LEU A 2 29.03 0.10 9.46
CA LEU A 2 29.77 1.34 9.77
C LEU A 2 30.49 1.95 8.54
N GLY A 3 31.08 1.14 7.66
CA GLY A 3 31.76 1.59 6.44
C GLY A 3 30.96 1.59 5.12
N SER A 4 29.65 1.27 5.11
CA SER A 4 28.87 1.24 3.87
C SER A 4 28.39 2.64 3.46
N LYS A 5 28.48 2.98 2.18
CA LYS A 5 27.91 4.22 1.62
C LYS A 5 26.37 4.17 1.65
N PRO A 6 25.69 5.24 2.11
CA PRO A 6 24.25 5.36 1.99
C PRO A 6 23.78 5.39 0.53
N VAL A 7 22.48 5.17 0.33
CA VAL A 7 21.81 5.25 -0.97
C VAL A 7 20.51 6.04 -0.81
N ASP A 8 20.03 6.64 -1.90
CA ASP A 8 18.88 7.54 -1.87
C ASP A 8 17.53 6.82 -2.05
N THR A 9 17.53 5.56 -2.48
CA THR A 9 16.31 4.76 -2.66
C THR A 9 16.37 3.43 -1.89
N PRO A 10 15.24 3.00 -1.28
CA PRO A 10 15.19 1.74 -0.52
C PRO A 10 15.29 0.50 -1.41
N MET A 11 14.87 0.62 -2.67
CA MET A 11 14.95 -0.42 -3.68
C MET A 11 15.22 0.19 -5.05
N ASP A 12 15.95 -0.53 -5.90
CA ASP A 12 16.18 -0.13 -7.30
C ASP A 12 14.95 -0.50 -8.15
N PRO A 13 14.26 0.47 -8.78
CA PRO A 13 13.08 0.21 -9.60
C PRO A 13 13.37 -0.65 -10.84
N ASN A 14 14.64 -0.73 -11.27
CA ASN A 14 15.04 -1.54 -12.43
C ASN A 14 15.33 -3.00 -12.07
N VAL A 15 15.52 -3.30 -10.78
CA VAL A 15 15.86 -4.65 -10.31
C VAL A 15 14.59 -5.46 -10.09
N LYS A 16 14.34 -6.42 -10.98
CA LYS A 16 13.27 -7.40 -10.84
C LYS A 16 13.77 -8.60 -10.05
N LEU A 17 13.28 -8.77 -8.82
CA LEU A 17 13.59 -9.94 -8.00
C LEU A 17 12.69 -11.10 -8.41
N THR A 18 13.30 -12.25 -8.72
CA THR A 18 12.57 -13.47 -9.09
C THR A 18 12.99 -14.64 -8.21
N VAL A 19 12.14 -15.66 -8.13
CA VAL A 19 12.42 -16.88 -7.36
C VAL A 19 13.53 -17.70 -8.03
N GLU A 20 13.70 -17.60 -9.34
CA GLU A 20 14.60 -18.45 -10.13
C GLU A 20 16.01 -17.87 -10.28
N ASP A 21 16.18 -16.56 -10.11
CA ASP A 21 17.48 -15.90 -10.34
C ASP A 21 18.46 -16.02 -9.18
N GLY A 22 19.70 -16.37 -9.49
CA GLY A 22 20.83 -16.32 -8.56
C GLY A 22 20.98 -17.53 -7.64
N GLU A 23 22.09 -17.52 -6.90
CA GLU A 23 22.48 -18.60 -6.00
C GLU A 23 21.73 -18.54 -4.66
N PRO A 24 21.39 -19.70 -4.06
CA PRO A 24 20.83 -19.76 -2.71
C PRO A 24 21.72 -19.05 -1.69
N LEU A 25 21.09 -18.38 -0.73
CA LEU A 25 21.82 -17.78 0.37
C LEU A 25 22.27 -18.88 1.34
N ASN A 26 23.58 -18.91 1.66
CA ASN A 26 24.17 -19.92 2.55
C ASN A 26 23.50 -19.97 3.95
N ASP A 27 23.12 -18.82 4.50
CA ASP A 27 22.41 -18.71 5.78
C ASP A 27 21.04 -18.00 5.58
N PRO A 28 19.97 -18.77 5.30
CA PRO A 28 18.62 -18.24 5.18
C PRO A 28 18.06 -17.64 6.48
N GLU A 29 18.51 -18.08 7.64
CA GLU A 29 18.01 -17.57 8.93
C GLU A 29 18.44 -16.12 9.14
N LYS A 30 19.67 -15.77 8.74
CA LYS A 30 20.13 -14.38 8.78
C LYS A 30 19.25 -13.44 7.96
N TYR A 31 18.77 -13.90 6.79
CA TYR A 31 17.81 -13.16 5.98
C TYR A 31 16.49 -12.97 6.72
N ARG A 32 15.86 -14.07 7.18
CA ARG A 32 14.57 -14.04 7.89
C ARG A 32 14.61 -13.15 9.13
N ARG A 33 15.67 -13.25 9.92
CA ARG A 33 15.87 -12.42 11.12
C ARG A 33 15.97 -10.94 10.77
N LEU A 34 16.68 -10.60 9.69
CA LEU A 34 16.85 -9.20 9.29
C LEU A 34 15.55 -8.62 8.71
N VAL A 35 14.88 -9.36 7.83
CA VAL A 35 13.57 -8.98 7.29
C VAL A 35 12.55 -8.81 8.43
N GLY A 36 12.53 -9.72 9.40
CA GLY A 36 11.66 -9.60 10.58
C GLY A 36 11.92 -8.33 11.39
N LYS A 37 13.19 -7.94 11.58
CA LYS A 37 13.54 -6.68 12.27
C LYS A 37 13.12 -5.45 11.46
N LEU A 38 13.34 -5.46 10.16
CA LEU A 38 12.95 -4.35 9.28
C LEU A 38 11.42 -4.22 9.19
N ASN A 39 10.68 -5.33 9.26
CA ASN A 39 9.22 -5.31 9.27
C ASN A 39 8.65 -4.63 10.53
N TYR A 40 9.43 -4.48 11.61
CA TYR A 40 9.01 -3.66 12.75
C TYR A 40 9.15 -2.16 12.45
N LEU A 41 10.17 -1.77 11.68
CA LEU A 41 10.42 -0.37 11.34
C LEU A 41 9.38 0.22 10.39
N THR A 42 8.66 -0.62 9.61
CA THR A 42 7.60 -0.17 8.70
C THR A 42 6.45 0.53 9.42
N VAL A 43 6.32 0.36 10.74
CA VAL A 43 5.36 1.07 11.61
C VAL A 43 5.71 2.56 11.79
N THR A 44 6.97 2.94 11.58
CA THR A 44 7.43 4.34 11.70
C THR A 44 8.07 4.89 10.44
N GLN A 45 8.38 4.02 9.48
CA GLN A 45 9.06 4.32 8.21
C GLN A 45 8.18 3.81 7.05
N PRO A 46 7.16 4.59 6.63
CA PRO A 46 6.24 4.18 5.57
C PRO A 46 6.93 4.06 4.19
N ASP A 47 7.97 4.85 3.97
CA ASP A 47 8.81 4.89 2.77
C ASP A 47 9.48 3.54 2.40
N ILE A 48 9.71 2.65 3.37
CA ILE A 48 10.28 1.31 3.11
C ILE A 48 9.23 0.20 2.97
N VAL A 49 7.95 0.49 3.16
CA VAL A 49 6.88 -0.53 3.23
C VAL A 49 6.78 -1.33 1.95
N PHE A 50 6.84 -0.68 0.79
CA PHE A 50 6.83 -1.35 -0.50
C PHE A 50 8.00 -2.32 -0.63
N SER A 51 9.23 -1.84 -0.43
CA SER A 51 10.44 -2.67 -0.52
C SER A 51 10.39 -3.85 0.45
N MET A 52 9.86 -3.62 1.65
CA MET A 52 9.63 -4.66 2.65
C MET A 52 8.60 -5.70 2.20
N SER A 53 7.53 -5.30 1.53
CA SER A 53 6.54 -6.21 0.96
C SER A 53 7.17 -7.11 -0.11
N VAL A 54 8.12 -6.60 -0.90
CA VAL A 54 8.81 -7.35 -1.94
C VAL A 54 9.77 -8.38 -1.35
N VAL A 55 10.70 -7.95 -0.49
CA VAL A 55 11.71 -8.86 0.10
C VAL A 55 11.07 -9.93 0.99
N SER A 56 9.91 -9.65 1.58
CA SER A 56 9.17 -10.63 2.39
C SER A 56 8.64 -11.82 1.58
N GLN A 57 8.50 -11.70 0.25
CA GLN A 57 8.06 -12.81 -0.61
C GLN A 57 9.07 -13.95 -0.68
N PHE A 58 10.35 -13.69 -0.35
CA PHE A 58 11.45 -14.64 -0.50
C PHE A 58 11.92 -15.25 0.83
N LEU A 59 11.10 -15.19 1.89
CA LEU A 59 11.44 -15.72 3.21
C LEU A 59 11.68 -17.24 3.23
N ALA A 60 10.99 -17.99 2.37
CA ALA A 60 11.13 -19.45 2.29
C ALA A 60 12.53 -19.85 1.77
N THR A 61 12.88 -19.34 0.59
CA THR A 61 14.11 -19.68 -0.14
C THR A 61 14.84 -18.40 -0.58
N PRO A 62 15.51 -17.69 0.35
CA PRO A 62 16.24 -16.46 0.02
C PRO A 62 17.51 -16.76 -0.78
N LYS A 63 17.92 -15.78 -1.59
CA LYS A 63 19.05 -15.86 -2.50
C LYS A 63 19.97 -14.66 -2.33
N ILE A 64 21.16 -14.71 -2.91
CA ILE A 64 22.13 -13.61 -2.82
C ILE A 64 21.54 -12.28 -3.33
N ILE A 65 20.76 -12.31 -4.41
CA ILE A 65 20.09 -11.11 -4.95
C ILE A 65 19.09 -10.51 -3.96
N HIS A 66 18.32 -11.35 -3.25
CA HIS A 66 17.36 -10.92 -2.23
C HIS A 66 18.10 -10.31 -1.04
N TRP A 67 19.21 -10.93 -0.63
CA TRP A 67 20.06 -10.39 0.43
C TRP A 67 20.60 -9.01 0.06
N ASN A 68 21.06 -8.81 -1.17
CA ASN A 68 21.54 -7.51 -1.64
C ASN A 68 20.45 -6.43 -1.59
N ALA A 69 19.21 -6.77 -1.96
CA ALA A 69 18.08 -5.86 -1.82
C ALA A 69 17.82 -5.47 -0.35
N VAL A 70 17.85 -6.43 0.57
CA VAL A 70 17.73 -6.14 2.02
C VAL A 70 18.89 -5.26 2.53
N ILE A 71 20.11 -5.47 2.03
CA ILE A 71 21.25 -4.60 2.35
C ILE A 71 21.05 -3.18 1.79
N GLN A 72 20.44 -3.02 0.62
CA GLN A 72 20.11 -1.72 0.07
C GLN A 72 19.14 -0.95 0.97
N ILE A 73 18.07 -1.59 1.44
CA ILE A 73 17.12 -0.99 2.42
C ILE A 73 17.88 -0.48 3.65
N LEU A 74 18.82 -1.26 4.18
CA LEU A 74 19.60 -0.80 5.33
C LEU A 74 20.56 0.37 4.99
N ARG A 75 21.11 0.42 3.79
CA ARG A 75 21.95 1.55 3.35
C ARG A 75 21.11 2.82 3.20
N TYR A 76 19.87 2.67 2.73
CA TYR A 76 18.90 3.76 2.65
C TYR A 76 18.57 4.30 4.05
N LEU A 77 18.18 3.42 4.98
CA LEU A 77 17.90 3.80 6.37
C LEU A 77 19.11 4.45 7.07
N LYS A 78 20.34 4.09 6.69
CA LYS A 78 21.56 4.75 7.20
C LYS A 78 21.68 6.19 6.70
N GLY A 79 21.29 6.48 5.45
CA GLY A 79 21.31 7.82 4.87
C GLY A 79 20.18 8.69 5.36
N ASN A 80 19.04 8.07 5.67
CA ASN A 80 17.83 8.71 6.14
C ASN A 80 17.47 8.24 7.57
N PRO A 81 18.25 8.61 8.60
CA PRO A 81 17.88 8.35 9.99
C PRO A 81 16.72 9.25 10.46
N GLY A 82 15.97 9.86 9.53
CA GLY A 82 15.02 10.95 9.75
C GLY A 82 13.95 10.63 10.81
N PRO A 83 13.25 11.67 11.32
CA PRO A 83 12.52 11.62 12.60
C PRO A 83 11.28 10.71 12.65
N GLY A 84 11.03 9.86 11.65
CA GLY A 84 9.82 9.05 11.54
C GLY A 84 8.58 9.94 11.33
N LEU A 85 7.42 9.44 11.77
CA LEU A 85 6.14 10.14 11.65
C LEU A 85 6.03 11.28 12.68
N VAL A 86 5.66 12.46 12.20
CA VAL A 86 5.43 13.64 13.05
C VAL A 86 3.95 13.98 13.04
N TYR A 87 3.30 13.81 14.19
CA TYR A 87 1.90 14.16 14.40
C TYR A 87 1.77 15.63 14.84
N ARG A 88 0.89 16.39 14.21
CA ARG A 88 0.58 17.79 14.56
C ARG A 88 -0.91 18.05 14.50
N ASP A 89 -1.35 19.04 15.27
CA ASP A 89 -2.72 19.56 15.14
C ASP A 89 -2.78 20.55 13.98
N TYR A 90 -3.45 20.16 12.89
CA TYR A 90 -3.72 20.99 11.73
C TYR A 90 -5.12 21.63 11.78
N GLY A 91 -5.81 21.57 12.91
CA GLY A 91 -7.11 22.22 13.13
C GLY A 91 -8.29 21.55 12.44
N ASN A 92 -8.13 20.29 12.00
CA ASN A 92 -9.20 19.49 11.42
C ASN A 92 -9.06 18.00 11.79
N ARG A 93 -10.15 17.24 11.66
CA ARG A 93 -10.20 15.80 11.98
C ARG A 93 -10.69 14.98 10.79
N ARG A 94 -10.53 15.52 9.57
CA ARG A 94 -10.94 14.81 8.34
C ARG A 94 -10.20 13.49 8.25
N VAL A 95 -10.93 12.47 7.82
CA VAL A 95 -10.36 11.17 7.48
C VAL A 95 -10.28 11.07 5.97
N GLU A 96 -9.07 10.89 5.45
CA GLU A 96 -8.79 10.88 4.02
C GLU A 96 -7.94 9.66 3.67
N GLY A 97 -8.27 8.95 2.61
CA GLY A 97 -7.54 7.78 2.14
C GLY A 97 -7.11 7.95 0.69
N PHE A 98 -5.89 7.53 0.38
CA PHE A 98 -5.37 7.42 -0.97
C PHE A 98 -5.19 5.95 -1.29
N SER A 99 -5.57 5.55 -2.50
CA SER A 99 -5.53 4.17 -2.95
C SER A 99 -4.91 4.10 -4.33
N ASP A 100 -4.01 3.13 -4.52
CA ASP A 100 -3.40 2.82 -5.80
C ASP A 100 -3.19 1.31 -5.98
N ALA A 101 -3.07 0.86 -7.22
CA ALA A 101 -2.61 -0.48 -7.54
C ALA A 101 -1.72 -0.52 -8.78
N ASP A 102 -0.62 -1.26 -8.70
CA ASP A 102 0.19 -1.54 -9.88
C ASP A 102 -0.54 -2.50 -10.86
N TRP A 103 0.00 -2.59 -12.06
CA TRP A 103 -0.47 -3.53 -13.07
C TRP A 103 0.45 -4.75 -13.20
N GLY A 104 0.33 -5.68 -12.25
CA GLY A 104 0.73 -7.07 -12.40
C GLY A 104 2.24 -7.31 -12.57
N SER A 105 2.87 -7.91 -11.56
CA SER A 105 4.28 -8.28 -11.63
C SER A 105 4.60 -9.15 -12.87
N PRO A 106 5.74 -8.95 -13.57
CA PRO A 106 6.15 -9.81 -14.68
C PRO A 106 6.29 -11.29 -14.33
N VAL A 107 6.45 -11.61 -13.04
CA VAL A 107 6.68 -12.98 -12.54
C VAL A 107 5.38 -13.77 -12.42
N ASP A 108 4.39 -13.25 -11.69
CA ASP A 108 3.15 -13.98 -11.39
C ASP A 108 1.86 -13.23 -11.78
N ARG A 109 2.00 -12.09 -12.47
CA ARG A 109 0.90 -11.24 -12.97
C ARG A 109 -0.05 -10.72 -11.89
N ARG A 110 0.33 -10.81 -10.61
CA ARG A 110 -0.47 -10.29 -9.50
C ARG A 110 -0.09 -8.85 -9.23
N SER A 111 -1.11 -8.01 -9.05
CA SER A 111 -0.93 -6.62 -8.70
C SER A 111 -0.52 -6.44 -7.23
N ILE A 112 0.06 -5.30 -6.90
CA ILE A 112 0.34 -4.78 -5.58
C ILE A 112 -0.66 -3.67 -5.34
N ILE A 113 -1.33 -3.74 -4.20
CA ILE A 113 -2.21 -2.68 -3.69
C ILE A 113 -1.40 -1.83 -2.73
N GLY A 114 -1.48 -0.52 -2.92
CA GLY A 114 -0.95 0.50 -2.03
C GLY A 114 -2.07 1.36 -1.46
N TYR A 115 -2.00 1.70 -0.18
CA TYR A 115 -2.85 2.74 0.38
C TYR A 115 -2.18 3.47 1.52
N CYS A 116 -2.66 4.69 1.77
CA CYS A 116 -2.40 5.44 2.98
C CYS A 116 -3.66 6.18 3.45
N VAL A 117 -3.81 6.31 4.77
CA VAL A 117 -4.94 6.95 5.44
C VAL A 117 -4.43 8.01 6.39
N PHE A 118 -5.02 9.19 6.28
CA PHE A 118 -4.75 10.36 7.06
C PHE A 118 -5.91 10.69 7.99
N VAL A 119 -5.60 11.20 9.18
CA VAL A 119 -6.56 11.81 10.12
C VAL A 119 -6.03 13.19 10.48
N GLY A 120 -6.78 14.22 10.10
CA GLY A 120 -6.37 15.61 10.33
C GLY A 120 -5.00 15.92 9.74
N ASP A 121 -4.77 15.56 8.47
CA ASP A 121 -3.50 15.70 7.76
C ASP A 121 -2.31 14.92 8.34
N ASN A 122 -2.55 13.99 9.27
CA ASN A 122 -1.53 13.10 9.81
C ASN A 122 -1.68 11.68 9.27
N LEU A 123 -0.61 11.09 8.76
CA LEU A 123 -0.60 9.71 8.28
C LEU A 123 -0.73 8.72 9.46
N VAL A 124 -1.79 7.91 9.49
CA VAL A 124 -2.08 7.00 10.61
C VAL A 124 -2.13 5.52 10.21
N SER A 125 -2.41 5.20 8.95
CA SER A 125 -2.41 3.83 8.43
C SER A 125 -1.90 3.80 7.01
N TRP A 126 -1.17 2.75 6.64
CA TRP A 126 -0.64 2.55 5.31
C TRP A 126 -0.32 1.09 5.07
N LYS A 127 -0.25 0.69 3.80
CA LYS A 127 0.07 -0.67 3.42
C LYS A 127 0.56 -0.76 1.99
N SER A 128 1.46 -1.70 1.77
CA SER A 128 1.74 -2.29 0.46
C SER A 128 1.47 -3.78 0.55
N LYS A 129 0.65 -4.33 -0.36
CA LYS A 129 0.26 -5.74 -0.31
C LYS A 129 0.01 -6.29 -1.70
N LYS A 130 0.67 -7.41 -2.01
CA LYS A 130 0.39 -8.21 -3.19
C LYS A 130 -1.01 -8.82 -3.14
N GLN A 131 -1.77 -8.66 -4.22
CA GLN A 131 -3.09 -9.27 -4.37
C GLN A 131 -2.97 -10.80 -4.42
N PRO A 132 -3.90 -11.53 -3.79
CA PRO A 132 -3.90 -12.99 -3.85
C PRO A 132 -4.32 -13.53 -5.22
N VAL A 133 -5.04 -12.74 -6.01
CA VAL A 133 -5.62 -13.11 -7.31
C VAL A 133 -5.06 -12.20 -8.40
N VAL A 134 -4.89 -12.76 -9.61
CA VAL A 134 -4.48 -12.01 -10.80
C VAL A 134 -5.67 -11.18 -11.30
N ALA A 135 -5.47 -9.87 -11.44
CA ALA A 135 -6.45 -8.98 -12.03
C ALA A 135 -6.47 -9.12 -13.56
N ARG A 136 -7.64 -8.97 -14.18
CA ARG A 136 -7.85 -9.10 -15.63
C ARG A 136 -7.96 -7.76 -16.34
N SER A 137 -8.09 -6.65 -15.60
CA SER A 137 -7.97 -5.28 -16.11
C SER A 137 -7.41 -4.32 -15.05
N ILE A 138 -6.79 -3.21 -15.47
CA ILE A 138 -6.26 -2.18 -14.55
C ILE A 138 -7.36 -1.66 -13.62
N ALA A 139 -8.56 -1.45 -14.19
CA ALA A 139 -9.73 -1.06 -13.42
C ALA A 139 -10.08 -2.08 -12.32
N GLU A 140 -9.87 -3.39 -12.54
CA GLU A 140 -10.13 -4.41 -11.52
C GLU A 140 -9.09 -4.35 -10.38
N SER A 141 -7.80 -4.22 -10.69
CA SER A 141 -6.75 -4.15 -9.66
C SER A 141 -6.93 -2.91 -8.79
N GLU A 142 -7.23 -1.77 -9.41
CA GLU A 142 -7.49 -0.52 -8.70
C GLU A 142 -8.79 -0.54 -7.91
N TYR A 143 -9.85 -1.16 -8.43
CA TYR A 143 -11.09 -1.27 -7.68
C TYR A 143 -10.92 -2.12 -6.42
N ARG A 144 -10.14 -3.20 -6.51
CA ARG A 144 -9.78 -3.99 -5.31
C ARG A 144 -8.97 -3.16 -4.32
N ALA A 145 -8.05 -2.32 -4.80
CA ALA A 145 -7.35 -1.37 -3.93
C ALA A 145 -8.35 -0.46 -3.21
N MET A 146 -9.30 0.11 -3.95
CA MET A 146 -10.35 0.97 -3.41
C MET A 146 -11.17 0.26 -2.31
N ALA A 147 -11.54 -1.01 -2.52
CA ALA A 147 -12.27 -1.80 -1.54
C ALA A 147 -11.45 -2.06 -0.28
N HIS A 148 -10.17 -2.40 -0.42
CA HIS A 148 -9.25 -2.55 0.71
C HIS A 148 -9.09 -1.24 1.50
N THR A 149 -8.88 -0.12 0.82
CA THR A 149 -8.75 1.21 1.44
C THR A 149 -10.06 1.62 2.13
N THR A 150 -11.21 1.28 1.55
CA THR A 150 -12.54 1.50 2.15
C THR A 150 -12.70 0.76 3.47
N CYS A 151 -12.27 -0.50 3.55
CA CYS A 151 -12.28 -1.26 4.81
C CYS A 151 -11.46 -0.56 5.91
N GLU A 152 -10.28 -0.06 5.55
CA GLU A 152 -9.37 0.60 6.49
C GLU A 152 -9.91 1.96 6.94
N LEU A 153 -10.48 2.74 6.03
CA LEU A 153 -11.20 3.98 6.37
C LEU A 153 -12.33 3.72 7.37
N MET A 154 -13.15 2.69 7.12
CA MET A 154 -14.23 2.29 8.03
C MET A 154 -13.71 1.88 9.40
N TRP A 155 -12.60 1.14 9.46
CA TRP A 155 -11.97 0.76 10.72
C TRP A 155 -11.45 1.97 11.49
N VAL A 156 -10.73 2.89 10.82
CA VAL A 156 -10.24 4.14 11.44
C VAL A 156 -11.39 4.99 11.95
N ARG A 157 -12.47 5.16 11.18
CA ARG A 157 -13.65 5.91 11.62
C ARG A 157 -14.34 5.27 12.82
N GLN A 158 -14.48 3.95 12.84
CA GLN A 158 -15.06 3.24 13.99
C GLN A 158 -14.22 3.47 15.24
N LEU A 159 -12.89 3.35 15.14
CA LEU A 159 -11.98 3.62 16.24
C LEU A 159 -12.10 5.07 16.73
N LEU A 160 -12.12 6.05 15.83
CA LEU A 160 -12.33 7.46 16.19
C LEU A 160 -13.69 7.70 16.84
N THR A 161 -14.72 6.96 16.43
CA THR A 161 -16.08 7.07 17.00
C THR A 161 -16.09 6.58 18.44
N GLU A 162 -15.48 5.42 18.71
CA GLU A 162 -15.37 4.86 20.05
C GLU A 162 -14.55 5.75 21.00
N MET A 163 -13.56 6.46 20.47
CA MET A 163 -12.79 7.45 21.24
C MET A 163 -13.49 8.81 21.38
N GLY A 164 -14.63 9.03 20.74
CA GLY A 164 -15.38 10.31 20.79
C GLY A 164 -14.80 11.43 19.91
N PHE A 165 -13.98 11.09 18.91
CA PHE A 165 -13.33 12.05 18.00
C PHE A 165 -13.90 12.03 16.57
N ALA A 166 -14.80 11.09 16.24
CA ALA A 166 -15.31 10.98 14.89
C ALA A 166 -16.20 12.17 14.49
N ASP A 167 -15.94 12.70 13.31
CA ASP A 167 -16.80 13.66 12.66
C ASP A 167 -17.96 12.95 11.93
N ALA A 168 -19.09 13.64 11.81
CA ALA A 168 -20.23 13.15 11.04
C ALA A 168 -19.98 13.19 9.51
N SER A 169 -18.97 13.95 9.06
CA SER A 169 -18.66 14.12 7.65
C SER A 169 -18.30 12.81 6.95
N PRO A 170 -18.60 12.67 5.65
CA PRO A 170 -18.09 11.58 4.84
C PRO A 170 -16.55 11.57 4.83
N MET A 171 -15.94 10.39 4.87
CA MET A 171 -14.50 10.23 4.68
C MET A 171 -14.15 10.41 3.21
N GLN A 172 -13.00 10.97 2.91
CA GLN A 172 -12.58 11.19 1.52
C GLN A 172 -11.73 10.03 1.04
N LEU A 173 -12.04 9.52 -0.15
CA LEU A 173 -11.26 8.48 -0.81
C LEU A 173 -10.79 9.00 -2.17
N TRP A 174 -9.48 9.10 -2.31
CA TRP A 174 -8.75 9.63 -3.46
C TRP A 174 -8.16 8.50 -4.32
N TYR A 175 -8.30 8.64 -5.63
CA TYR A 175 -7.85 7.67 -6.64
C TYR A 175 -7.70 8.33 -8.01
N ASP A 176 -6.91 7.74 -8.90
CA ASP A 176 -6.54 8.36 -10.18
C ASP A 176 -7.25 7.73 -11.40
N ASN A 177 -7.85 6.54 -11.26
CA ASN A 177 -8.61 5.93 -12.37
C ASN A 177 -10.10 6.25 -12.36
N GLN A 178 -10.48 7.12 -13.28
CA GLN A 178 -11.87 7.50 -13.54
C GLN A 178 -12.79 6.32 -13.89
N ALA A 179 -12.25 5.23 -14.47
CA ALA A 179 -13.05 4.05 -14.77
C ALA A 179 -13.52 3.35 -13.49
N ALA A 180 -12.67 3.29 -12.45
CA ALA A 180 -13.04 2.73 -11.15
C ALA A 180 -14.13 3.58 -10.47
N ILE A 181 -14.06 4.91 -10.59
CA ILE A 181 -15.09 5.85 -10.13
C ILE A 181 -16.42 5.58 -10.82
N HIS A 182 -16.38 5.42 -12.14
CA HIS A 182 -17.57 5.16 -12.93
C HIS A 182 -18.19 3.78 -12.59
N ILE A 183 -17.38 2.76 -12.28
CA ILE A 183 -17.88 1.47 -11.80
C ILE A 183 -18.54 1.60 -10.42
N ALA A 184 -17.97 2.40 -9.52
CA ALA A 184 -18.56 2.65 -8.21
C ALA A 184 -19.92 3.35 -8.30
N SER A 185 -20.06 4.32 -9.22
CA SER A 185 -21.26 5.15 -9.37
C SER A 185 -22.35 4.56 -10.27
N ASN A 186 -22.04 3.64 -11.19
CA ASN A 186 -23.01 3.11 -12.14
C ASN A 186 -23.75 1.86 -11.61
N LEU A 187 -25.09 1.94 -11.52
CA LEU A 187 -25.97 0.86 -11.07
C LEU A 187 -26.09 -0.29 -12.06
N VAL A 188 -25.74 -0.08 -13.33
CA VAL A 188 -25.86 -1.11 -14.38
C VAL A 188 -24.68 -2.07 -14.27
N PHE A 189 -24.95 -3.24 -13.69
CA PHE A 189 -24.02 -4.36 -13.66
C PHE A 189 -23.67 -4.82 -15.08
N HIS A 190 -22.38 -4.89 -15.38
CA HIS A 190 -21.88 -5.57 -16.57
C HIS A 190 -21.46 -7.00 -16.20
N GLU A 191 -21.80 -8.00 -17.01
CA GLU A 191 -21.41 -9.42 -16.80
C GLU A 191 -19.89 -9.64 -16.63
N ARG A 192 -19.07 -8.63 -16.97
CA ARG A 192 -17.60 -8.63 -16.93
C ARG A 192 -16.98 -8.34 -15.55
N THR A 193 -17.75 -8.00 -14.51
CA THR A 193 -17.24 -7.66 -13.16
C THR A 193 -17.68 -8.63 -12.07
N LYS A 194 -18.24 -9.80 -12.41
CA LYS A 194 -18.75 -10.79 -11.43
C LYS A 194 -17.71 -11.20 -10.37
N HIS A 195 -16.44 -11.25 -10.74
CA HIS A 195 -15.34 -11.65 -9.85
C HIS A 195 -14.85 -10.55 -8.90
N ILE A 196 -15.41 -9.33 -9.00
CA ILE A 196 -15.22 -8.23 -8.03
C ILE A 196 -16.57 -7.69 -7.53
N GLU A 197 -17.66 -8.42 -7.76
CA GLU A 197 -19.02 -7.96 -7.45
C GLU A 197 -19.22 -7.62 -5.97
N VAL A 198 -18.67 -8.43 -5.08
CA VAL A 198 -18.74 -8.20 -3.62
C VAL A 198 -18.05 -6.90 -3.23
N ASP A 199 -16.83 -6.68 -3.75
CA ASP A 199 -16.07 -5.46 -3.52
C ASP A 199 -16.84 -4.23 -4.05
N CYS A 200 -17.45 -4.37 -5.24
CA CYS A 200 -18.27 -3.32 -5.85
C CYS A 200 -19.49 -2.96 -5.03
N HIS A 201 -20.26 -3.94 -4.59
CA HIS A 201 -21.43 -3.70 -3.74
C HIS A 201 -21.02 -3.08 -2.40
N PHE A 202 -19.95 -3.57 -1.78
CA PHE A 202 -19.47 -3.06 -0.50
C PHE A 202 -19.09 -1.57 -0.57
N VAL A 203 -18.22 -1.18 -1.51
CA VAL A 203 -17.80 0.22 -1.64
C VAL A 203 -19.00 1.11 -1.97
N ARG A 204 -19.86 0.67 -2.90
CA ARG A 204 -21.06 1.40 -3.30
C ARG A 204 -22.02 1.62 -2.13
N GLU A 205 -22.25 0.61 -1.31
CA GLU A 205 -23.10 0.71 -0.13
C GLU A 205 -22.60 1.81 0.81
N LYS A 206 -21.28 1.91 1.04
CA LYS A 206 -20.70 2.96 1.90
C LYS A 206 -20.81 4.36 1.31
N ILE A 207 -20.72 4.48 -0.02
CA ILE A 207 -20.98 5.75 -0.71
C ILE A 207 -22.45 6.15 -0.57
N GLN A 208 -23.39 5.22 -0.80
CA GLN A 208 -24.83 5.49 -0.69
C GLN A 208 -25.26 5.83 0.74
N GLN A 209 -24.61 5.24 1.75
CA GLN A 209 -24.80 5.60 3.17
C GLN A 209 -24.23 6.97 3.54
N GLY A 210 -23.54 7.66 2.61
CA GLY A 210 -22.87 8.93 2.88
C GLY A 210 -21.66 8.80 3.81
N LEU A 211 -21.11 7.59 3.98
CA LEU A 211 -19.95 7.35 4.84
C LEU A 211 -18.64 7.69 4.12
N ILE A 212 -18.62 7.56 2.80
CA ILE A 212 -17.47 7.81 1.93
C ILE A 212 -17.87 8.73 0.78
N SER A 213 -17.00 9.69 0.50
CA SER A 213 -17.01 10.54 -0.69
C SER A 213 -15.72 10.32 -1.47
N THR A 214 -15.81 10.58 -2.75
CA THR A 214 -15.08 9.84 -3.77
C THR A 214 -14.51 10.87 -4.74
N TYR A 215 -13.19 10.95 -4.84
CA TYR A 215 -12.50 12.07 -5.50
C TYR A 215 -11.37 11.60 -6.41
N HIS A 216 -11.27 12.25 -7.56
CA HIS A 216 -10.19 12.00 -8.50
C HIS A 216 -8.95 12.82 -8.11
N VAL A 217 -7.80 12.15 -7.98
CA VAL A 217 -6.48 12.77 -7.85
C VAL A 217 -5.67 12.54 -9.14
N LYS A 218 -4.79 13.48 -9.50
CA LYS A 218 -3.88 13.25 -10.64
C LYS A 218 -2.80 12.26 -10.21
N THR A 219 -2.32 11.41 -11.12
CA THR A 219 -1.26 10.44 -10.82
C THR A 219 -0.02 11.07 -10.18
N GLY A 220 0.41 12.26 -10.61
CA GLY A 220 1.57 12.94 -9.98
C GLY A 220 1.34 13.46 -8.55
N GLU A 221 0.10 13.44 -8.05
CA GLU A 221 -0.31 13.85 -6.71
C GLU A 221 -0.81 12.66 -5.89
N GLN A 222 -0.72 11.44 -6.43
CA GLN A 222 -1.18 10.21 -5.80
C GLN A 222 -0.17 9.76 -4.73
N LEU A 223 -0.52 9.98 -3.46
CA LEU A 223 0.35 9.62 -2.34
C LEU A 223 0.49 8.10 -2.15
N ALA A 224 -0.42 7.32 -2.73
CA ALA A 224 -0.37 5.87 -2.63
C ALA A 224 0.67 5.19 -3.55
N ASP A 225 1.20 5.90 -4.56
CA ASP A 225 2.16 5.37 -5.55
C ASP A 225 3.46 4.86 -4.91
N ILE A 226 3.85 5.41 -3.77
CA ILE A 226 5.05 4.93 -3.04
C ILE A 226 4.86 3.50 -2.49
N PHE A 227 3.62 3.01 -2.43
CA PHE A 227 3.28 1.70 -1.89
C PHE A 227 3.02 0.62 -2.96
N THR A 228 3.17 0.93 -4.24
CA THR A 228 2.85 0.04 -5.38
C THR A 228 4.03 -0.24 -6.30
#